data_AF-A0A9P7RB46-F1
#
_entry.id   AF-A0A9P7RB46-F1
#
_cell.length_a   1.000
_cell.length_b   1.000
_cell.length_c   1.000
_cell.angle_alpha   90.00
_cell.angle_beta   90.00
_cell.angle_gamma   90.00
#
_symmetry.space_group_name_H-M   'P 1'
#
loop_
_entity.id
_entity.type
_entity.pdbx_description
1 polymer ?
#
loop_
_entity_poly.entity_id
_entity_poly.type
_entity_poly.pdbx_seq_one_letter_code
_entity_poly.pdbx_strand_id
1 'polypeptide(L)'
;MTFFRITLHRSAIGLPKSTRGVLEALGLRRRSQTVFHPVSPQFAGMIIKVKELVKVQEVDRAMSQHEMRDLRRPDPGFYVEKAVAR
;
A
#
# COMPACT_ATOMS: atom_id res chain seq x y z
N MET A 1 -3.21 16.88 -7.96
CA MET A 1 -2.34 15.82 -8.50
C MET A 1 -2.90 14.50 -8.02
N THR A 2 -3.15 13.56 -8.92
CA THR A 2 -3.65 12.23 -8.55
C THR A 2 -2.50 11.27 -8.24
N PHE A 3 -2.82 10.18 -7.54
CA PHE A 3 -1.87 9.15 -7.11
C PHE A 3 -2.36 7.76 -7.49
N PHE A 4 -1.41 6.88 -7.82
CA PHE A 4 -1.65 5.44 -7.89
C PHE A 4 -1.60 4.86 -6.48
N ARG A 5 -2.73 4.34 -6.01
CA ARG A 5 -2.81 3.42 -4.88
C ARG A 5 -2.51 2.02 -5.39
N ILE A 6 -1.32 1.50 -5.08
CA ILE A 6 -0.83 0.21 -5.57
C ILE A 6 -0.80 -0.77 -4.42
N THR A 7 -1.51 -1.89 -4.53
CA THR A 7 -1.50 -2.97 -3.55
C THR A 7 -0.91 -4.24 -4.15
N LEU A 8 0.08 -4.86 -3.49
CA LEU A 8 0.63 -6.14 -3.92
C LEU A 8 -0.37 -7.27 -3.61
N HIS A 9 -1.05 -7.78 -4.62
CA HIS A 9 -2.08 -8.81 -4.48
C HIS A 9 -1.48 -10.22 -4.52
N ARG A 10 -0.53 -10.48 -5.43
CA ARG A 10 0.16 -11.78 -5.55
C ARG A 10 1.63 -11.68 -5.16
N SER A 11 2.18 -12.79 -4.68
CA SER A 11 3.60 -12.89 -4.35
C SER A 11 4.47 -13.00 -5.60
N ALA A 12 5.73 -12.55 -5.51
CA ALA A 12 6.73 -12.73 -6.56
C ALA A 12 7.63 -13.97 -6.37
N ILE A 13 7.24 -14.89 -5.49
CA ILE A 13 7.95 -16.17 -5.31
C ILE A 13 7.96 -16.93 -6.64
N GLY A 14 9.13 -17.43 -7.03
CA GLY A 14 9.32 -18.17 -8.30
C GLY A 14 9.37 -17.29 -9.55
N LEU A 15 9.31 -15.96 -9.42
CA LEU A 15 9.43 -15.04 -10.56
C LEU A 15 10.87 -14.56 -10.75
N PRO A 16 11.22 -14.08 -11.97
CA PRO A 16 12.54 -13.53 -12.25
C PRO A 16 12.94 -12.40 -11.30
N LYS A 17 14.26 -12.27 -11.04
CA LYS A 17 14.83 -11.20 -10.21
C LYS A 17 14.43 -9.80 -10.67
N SER A 18 14.23 -9.61 -11.98
CA SER A 18 13.80 -8.33 -12.56
C SER A 18 12.40 -7.92 -12.09
N THR A 19 11.45 -8.86 -11.98
CA THR A 19 10.11 -8.60 -11.45
C THR A 19 10.16 -8.22 -9.98
N ARG A 20 10.98 -8.96 -9.20
CA ARG A 20 11.21 -8.64 -7.78
C ARG A 20 11.84 -7.26 -7.60
N GLY A 21 12.82 -6.90 -8.41
CA GLY A 21 13.46 -5.58 -8.37
C GLY A 21 12.50 -4.43 -8.65
N VAL A 22 11.53 -4.61 -9.56
CA VAL A 22 10.48 -3.60 -9.82
C VAL A 22 9.56 -3.43 -8.61
N LEU A 23 9.15 -4.53 -7.96
CA LEU A 23 8.34 -4.45 -6.75
C LEU A 23 9.09 -3.77 -5.60
N GLU A 24 10.37 -4.08 -5.43
CA GLU A 24 11.24 -3.44 -4.43
C GLU A 24 11.41 -1.94 -4.70
N ALA A 25 11.58 -1.55 -5.97
CA ALA A 25 11.66 -0.14 -6.38
C ALA A 25 10.34 0.62 -6.15
N LEU A 26 9.19 -0.03 -6.36
CA LEU A 26 7.88 0.51 -5.99
C LEU A 26 7.67 0.56 -4.46
N GLY A 27 8.51 -0.08 -3.66
CA GLY A 27 8.41 -0.14 -2.20
C GLY A 27 7.50 -1.26 -1.67
N LEU A 28 7.11 -2.22 -2.52
CA LEU A 28 6.26 -3.35 -2.19
C LEU A 28 7.11 -4.55 -1.74
N ARG A 29 7.24 -4.74 -0.42
CA ARG A 29 8.07 -5.80 0.19
C ARG A 29 7.29 -7.02 0.64
N ARG A 30 6.02 -6.85 1.03
CA ARG A 30 5.15 -7.93 1.53
C ARG A 30 3.79 -7.92 0.86
N ARG A 31 3.15 -9.09 0.79
CA ARG A 31 1.79 -9.22 0.23
C ARG A 31 0.79 -8.36 1.02
N SER A 32 -0.22 -7.84 0.31
CA SER A 32 -1.26 -6.93 0.82
C SER A 32 -0.73 -5.57 1.31
N GLN A 33 0.56 -5.27 1.11
CA GLN A 33 1.09 -3.94 1.33
C GLN A 33 0.54 -2.99 0.27
N THR A 34 0.18 -1.78 0.69
CA THR A 34 -0.26 -0.70 -0.18
C THR A 34 0.75 0.44 -0.13
N VAL A 35 1.07 1.01 -1.28
CA VAL A 35 1.93 2.20 -1.44
C VAL A 35 1.23 3.21 -2.35
N PHE A 36 1.62 4.48 -2.22
CA PHE A 36 1.09 5.57 -3.03
C PHE A 36 2.23 6.23 -3.79
N HIS A 37 2.07 6.35 -5.10
CA HIS A 37 3.01 7.06 -5.97
C HIS A 37 2.26 8.08 -6.83
N PRO A 38 2.85 9.24 -7.14
CA PRO A 38 2.20 10.22 -8.02
C PRO A 38 1.94 9.60 -9.39
N VAL A 39 0.86 10.03 -10.05
CA VAL A 39 0.59 9.60 -11.43
C VAL A 39 1.66 10.20 -12.35
N SER A 40 2.59 9.35 -12.78
CA SER A 40 3.64 9.70 -13.74
C SER A 40 3.90 8.53 -14.71
N PRO A 41 4.39 8.81 -15.94
CA PRO A 41 4.72 7.76 -16.91
C PRO A 41 5.75 6.75 -16.37
N GLN A 42 6.67 7.20 -15.53
CA GLN A 42 7.69 6.34 -14.91
C GLN A 42 7.05 5.28 -14.01
N PHE A 43 6.15 5.68 -13.12
CA PHE A 43 5.44 4.75 -12.24
C PHE A 43 4.45 3.87 -13.02
N ALA A 44 3.77 4.43 -14.01
CA ALA A 44 2.89 3.67 -14.90
C ALA A 44 3.65 2.53 -15.62
N GLY A 45 4.85 2.81 -16.15
CA GLY A 45 5.69 1.79 -16.79
C GLY A 45 6.12 0.68 -15.83
N MET A 46 6.49 1.03 -14.59
CA MET A 46 6.80 0.04 -13.55
C MET A 46 5.58 -0.83 -13.23
N ILE A 47 4.41 -0.22 -13.07
CA ILE A 47 3.14 -0.91 -12.81
C ILE A 47 2.82 -1.90 -13.93
N ILE A 48 2.92 -1.50 -15.20
CA ILE A 48 2.60 -2.36 -16.35
C ILE A 48 3.47 -3.62 -16.37
N LYS A 49 4.74 -3.52 -15.95
CA LYS A 49 5.68 -4.64 -15.87
C LYS A 49 5.31 -5.67 -14.79
N VAL A 50 4.52 -5.28 -13.79
CA VAL A 50 4.07 -6.14 -12.67
C VAL A 50 2.55 -6.20 -12.54
N LYS A 51 1.80 -5.86 -13.61
CA LYS A 51 0.34 -5.69 -13.60
C LYS A 51 -0.43 -6.91 -13.13
N GLU A 52 0.15 -8.09 -13.32
CA GLU A 52 -0.42 -9.36 -12.88
C GLU A 52 -0.34 -9.52 -11.34
N LEU A 53 0.61 -8.86 -10.68
CA LEU A 53 0.86 -9.01 -9.24
C LEU A 53 0.18 -7.95 -8.41
N VAL A 54 -0.15 -6.79 -9.00
CA VAL A 54 -0.64 -5.62 -8.27
C VAL A 54 -2.09 -5.30 -8.61
N LYS A 55 -2.80 -4.71 -7.65
CA LYS A 55 -4.06 -4.02 -7.86
C LYS A 55 -3.81 -2.53 -7.80
N VAL A 56 -4.29 -1.78 -8.78
CA VAL A 56 -4.08 -0.33 -8.87
C VAL A 56 -5.42 0.39 -8.86
N GLN A 57 -5.48 1.50 -8.14
CA GLN A 57 -6.59 2.44 -8.13
C GLN A 57 -6.03 3.85 -8.22
N GLU A 58 -6.67 4.73 -8.97
CA GLU A 58 -6.38 6.16 -8.95
C GLU A 58 -7.09 6.81 -7.75
N VAL A 59 -6.39 7.67 -7.03
CA VAL A 59 -6.92 8.40 -5.87
C VAL A 59 -6.46 9.86 -5.90
N ASP A 60 -7.26 10.76 -5.33
CA ASP A 60 -6.94 12.20 -5.33
C ASP A 60 -5.79 12.57 -4.38
N ARG A 61 -5.55 11.75 -3.36
CA ARG A 61 -4.52 12.00 -2.34
C ARG A 61 -3.80 10.72 -1.90
N ALA A 62 -2.51 10.84 -1.63
CA ALA A 62 -1.75 9.81 -0.93
C ALA A 62 -2.08 9.83 0.57
N MET A 63 -2.36 8.66 1.16
CA MET A 63 -2.57 8.53 2.60
C MET A 63 -1.24 8.23 3.30
N SER A 64 -1.01 8.85 4.45
CA SER A 64 0.11 8.52 5.33
C SER A 64 -0.05 7.13 5.97
N GLN A 65 1.06 6.58 6.49
CA GLN A 65 1.02 5.28 7.17
C GLN A 65 0.14 5.30 8.44
N HIS A 66 0.07 6.45 9.12
CA HIS A 66 -0.75 6.63 10.32
C HIS A 66 -2.23 6.58 9.96
N GLU A 67 -2.66 7.38 8.98
CA GLU A 67 -4.04 7.38 8.47
C GLU A 67 -4.45 6.00 7.95
N MET A 68 -3.57 5.30 7.22
CA MET A 68 -3.83 3.94 6.74
C MET A 68 -3.95 2.93 7.88
N ARG A 69 -3.30 3.16 9.03
CA ARG A 69 -3.42 2.30 10.22
C ARG A 69 -4.73 2.59 10.94
N ASP A 70 -5.08 3.86 11.09
CA ASP A 70 -6.28 4.29 11.80
C ASP A 70 -7.55 3.92 11.04
N LEU A 71 -7.56 4.04 9.72
CA LEU A 71 -8.67 3.57 8.87
C LEU A 71 -8.95 2.07 9.01
N ARG A 72 -7.93 1.28 9.40
CA ARG A 72 -8.06 -0.17 9.63
C ARG A 72 -8.39 -0.51 11.08
N ARG A 73 -8.30 0.44 12.01
CA ARG A 73 -8.64 0.19 13.40
C ARG A 73 -10.16 0.17 13.54
N PRO A 74 -10.76 -0.90 14.08
CA PRO A 74 -12.16 -0.87 14.46
C PRO A 74 -12.36 0.10 15.62
N ASP A 75 -13.61 0.53 15.83
CA ASP A 75 -14.02 1.19 17.06
C ASP A 75 -13.72 0.26 18.25
N PRO A 76 -13.01 0.72 19.30
CA PRO A 76 -12.79 -0.05 20.51
C PRO A 76 -14.06 -0.63 21.13
N GLY A 77 -15.20 0.04 21.01
CA GLY A 77 -16.48 -0.43 21.55
C GLY A 77 -16.58 -0.35 23.09
N PHE A 78 -15.65 0.33 23.75
CA PHE A 78 -15.70 0.64 25.18
C PHE A 78 -15.13 2.04 25.43
N TYR A 79 -15.57 2.67 26.52
CA TYR A 79 -14.98 3.91 27.03
C TYR A 79 -14.55 3.70 28.49
N VAL A 80 -13.43 4.30 28.88
CA VAL A 80 -12.95 4.22 30.27
C VAL A 80 -13.57 5.37 31.04
N GLU A 81 -14.53 5.08 31.92
CA GLU A 81 -15.27 6.08 32.70
C GLU A 81 -14.39 6.84 33.69
N LYS A 82 -13.55 6.12 34.43
CA LYS A 82 -12.64 6.71 35.40
C LYS A 82 -11.43 5.81 35.57
N ALA A 83 -10.24 6.33 35.27
CA ALA A 83 -9.01 5.64 35.61
C ALA A 83 -8.78 5.74 37.13
N VAL A 84 -8.48 4.62 37.78
CA VAL A 84 -8.06 4.60 39.19
C VAL A 84 -6.58 4.96 39.24
N ALA A 85 -6.18 5.86 40.14
CA ALA A 85 -4.77 6.18 40.36
C ALA A 85 -4.03 4.92 40.83
N ARG A 86 -2.86 4.67 40.25
CA ARG A 86 -2.02 3.51 40.56
C ARG A 86 -1.33 3.65 41.90
#